data_AF-A0A2G2XA20-F1
#
_entry.id   AF-A0A2G2XA20-F1
#
_cell.length_a   1.000
_cell.length_b   1.000
_cell.length_c   1.000
_cell.angle_alpha   90.00
_cell.angle_beta   90.00
_cell.angle_gamma   90.00
#
_symmetry.space_group_name_H-M   'P 1'
#
loop_
_entity.id
_entity.type
_entity.pdbx_description
1 polymer ?
#
loop_
_entity_poly.entity_id
_entity_poly.type
_entity_poly.pdbx_seq_one_letter_code
_entity_poly.pdbx_strand_id
1 'polypeptide(L)'
;MGKWRVLKLIREVLDEVGLRDVKTTTTHGMDVLKFAKVPSDADFRDDIKEPMLESLEEFNRTGASFVLCMFPIYFIKDVMNYTNIEFAFFDNDSGLEVQDGNVTYTNVVELMIDSVAWAIKKVEYPNMKIVIGEIGWPTDGYLHANIKNAERFHKGLLKFIASEKGTSLRPGPIDIYLHSLSDENKFGHKSGAFQRHWGIYEADGNPKYKIDFSLQVRVSNDRTATCILRKLRAL
;
A
#
# COMPACT_ATOMS: atom_id res chain seq x y z
N MET A 1 -7.30 -5.91 28.44
CA MET A 1 -6.60 -4.71 28.95
C MET A 1 -5.11 -4.88 28.66
N GLY A 2 -4.49 -4.27 27.63
CA GLY A 2 -3.03 -4.45 27.48
C GLY A 2 -2.25 -4.02 26.21
N LYS A 3 -2.84 -3.77 25.03
CA LYS A 3 -2.05 -3.39 23.83
C LYS A 3 -2.07 -1.90 23.48
N TRP A 4 -3.12 -1.18 23.85
CA TRP A 4 -3.37 0.23 23.47
C TRP A 4 -2.59 1.28 24.25
N ARG A 5 -1.81 0.87 25.26
CA ARG A 5 -0.94 1.78 26.02
C ARG A 5 0.35 2.14 25.29
N VAL A 6 0.82 1.33 24.35
CA VAL A 6 2.17 1.52 23.79
C VAL A 6 2.24 2.73 22.85
N LEU A 7 1.29 2.90 21.93
CA LEU A 7 1.29 4.07 21.03
C LEU A 7 1.17 5.38 21.80
N LYS A 8 0.26 5.43 22.79
CA LYS A 8 0.08 6.60 23.67
C LYS A 8 1.32 6.87 24.51
N LEU A 9 1.91 5.84 25.11
CA LEU A 9 3.14 5.97 25.90
C LEU A 9 4.33 6.45 25.07
N ILE A 10 4.51 5.92 23.85
CA ILE A 10 5.57 6.39 22.95
C ILE A 10 5.30 7.85 22.54
N ARG A 11 4.04 8.22 22.28
CA ARG A 11 3.67 9.60 21.96
C ARG A 11 3.99 10.54 23.11
N GLU A 12 3.64 10.18 24.34
CA GLU A 12 3.95 10.94 25.56
C GLU A 12 5.46 11.15 25.72
N VAL A 13 6.25 10.08 25.62
CA VAL A 13 7.72 10.17 25.72
C VAL A 13 8.30 11.07 24.62
N LEU A 14 7.84 10.95 23.37
CA LEU A 14 8.29 11.80 22.28
C LEU A 14 7.94 13.28 22.52
N ASP A 15 6.79 13.57 23.13
CA ASP A 15 6.39 14.94 23.47
C ASP A 15 7.25 15.52 24.61
N GLU A 16 7.58 14.70 25.62
CA GLU A 16 8.47 15.08 26.73
C GLU A 16 9.90 15.43 26.26
N VAL A 17 10.43 14.69 25.28
CA VAL A 17 11.78 14.95 24.73
C VAL A 17 11.77 15.96 23.56
N GLY A 18 10.62 16.58 23.25
CA GLY A 18 10.51 17.61 22.22
C GLY A 18 10.46 17.12 20.76
N LEU A 19 10.25 15.82 20.52
CA LEU A 19 10.15 15.20 19.21
C LEU A 19 8.69 15.13 18.69
N ARG A 20 8.04 16.29 18.61
CA ARG A 20 6.61 16.42 18.22
C ARG A 20 6.33 16.11 16.74
N ASP A 21 7.36 16.21 15.90
CA ASP A 21 7.28 15.94 14.45
C ASP A 21 7.33 14.45 14.12
N VAL A 22 7.89 13.62 15.01
CA VAL A 22 7.91 12.16 14.85
C VAL A 22 6.54 11.63 15.22
N LYS A 23 5.78 11.04 14.29
CA LYS A 23 4.43 10.52 14.54
C LYS A 23 4.44 9.06 14.97
N THR A 24 3.55 8.70 15.89
CA THR A 24 3.34 7.32 16.36
C THR A 24 2.18 6.69 15.60
N THR A 25 2.43 5.58 14.93
CA THR A 25 1.42 4.82 14.17
C THR A 25 1.75 3.33 14.21
N THR A 26 0.89 2.50 13.65
CA THR A 26 1.13 1.07 13.42
C THR A 26 0.72 0.71 12.00
N THR A 27 1.28 -0.38 11.47
CA THR A 27 0.93 -0.92 10.16
C THR A 27 -0.31 -1.80 10.23
N HIS A 28 -1.11 -1.79 9.17
CA HIS A 28 -2.34 -2.57 9.03
C HIS A 28 -2.33 -3.31 7.69
N GLY A 29 -2.72 -4.58 7.69
CA GLY A 29 -3.03 -5.30 6.45
C GLY A 29 -4.44 -4.98 5.96
N MET A 30 -4.80 -5.50 4.78
CA MET A 30 -6.20 -5.44 4.29
C MET A 30 -7.15 -6.30 5.12
N ASP A 31 -6.64 -7.23 5.90
CA ASP A 31 -7.43 -8.11 6.76
C ASP A 31 -8.12 -7.37 7.91
N VAL A 32 -7.83 -6.08 8.12
CA VAL A 32 -8.60 -5.23 9.04
C VAL A 32 -10.03 -4.96 8.58
N LEU A 33 -10.32 -5.17 7.29
CA LEU A 33 -11.63 -4.96 6.70
C LEU A 33 -12.41 -6.27 6.60
N LYS A 34 -13.73 -6.17 6.65
CA LYS A 34 -14.63 -7.23 6.18
C LYS A 34 -14.42 -7.43 4.68
N PHE A 35 -14.66 -8.64 4.20
CA PHE A 35 -14.71 -8.86 2.76
C PHE A 35 -15.80 -7.97 2.14
N ALA A 36 -15.40 -7.15 1.16
CA ALA A 36 -16.29 -6.29 0.39
C ALA A 36 -15.91 -6.40 -1.09
N LYS A 37 -16.91 -6.45 -1.97
CA LYS A 37 -16.70 -6.52 -3.42
C LYS A 37 -16.34 -5.17 -4.03
N VAL A 38 -16.87 -4.10 -3.43
CA VAL A 38 -16.64 -2.71 -3.84
C VAL A 38 -16.19 -1.87 -2.64
N PRO A 39 -15.36 -0.85 -2.85
CA PRO A 39 -14.86 0.00 -1.77
C PRO A 39 -15.93 0.65 -0.90
N SER A 40 -17.04 1.14 -1.46
CA SER A 40 -18.10 1.80 -0.70
C SER A 40 -18.79 0.89 0.32
N ASP A 41 -18.71 -0.43 0.16
CA ASP A 41 -19.22 -1.42 1.11
C ASP A 41 -18.21 -1.75 2.22
N ALA A 42 -16.94 -1.36 2.08
CA ALA A 42 -15.89 -1.70 3.03
C ALA A 42 -16.16 -1.14 4.43
N ASP A 43 -15.90 -1.95 5.46
CA ASP A 43 -16.01 -1.60 6.88
C ASP A 43 -14.99 -2.42 7.67
N PHE A 44 -14.57 -1.92 8.83
CA PHE A 44 -13.68 -2.67 9.72
C PHE A 44 -14.37 -3.94 10.22
N ARG A 45 -13.62 -5.04 10.38
CA ARG A 45 -14.18 -6.28 10.94
C ARG A 45 -14.70 -6.06 12.36
N ASP A 46 -15.81 -6.70 12.68
CA ASP A 46 -16.50 -6.49 13.97
C ASP A 46 -15.64 -6.89 15.17
N ASP A 47 -14.80 -7.93 15.03
CA ASP A 47 -13.93 -8.46 16.08
C ASP A 47 -12.80 -7.51 16.49
N ILE A 48 -12.45 -6.54 15.63
CA ILE A 48 -11.39 -5.55 15.88
C ILE A 48 -11.85 -4.10 15.73
N LYS A 49 -13.14 -3.85 15.51
CA LYS A 49 -13.65 -2.51 15.18
C LYS A 49 -13.40 -1.52 16.31
N GLU A 50 -13.78 -1.87 17.54
CA GLU A 50 -13.53 -1.03 18.72
C GLU A 50 -12.05 -0.66 18.90
N PRO A 51 -11.10 -1.63 18.94
CA PRO A 51 -9.69 -1.28 19.01
C PRO A 51 -9.19 -0.44 17.81
N MET A 52 -9.81 -0.60 16.64
CA MET A 52 -9.48 0.23 15.49
C MET A 52 -9.95 1.67 15.66
N LEU A 53 -11.16 1.89 16.16
CA LEU A 53 -11.65 3.24 16.46
C LEU A 53 -10.72 3.96 17.45
N GLU A 54 -10.26 3.28 18.51
CA GLU A 54 -9.28 3.83 19.46
C GLU A 54 -7.96 4.25 18.77
N SER A 55 -7.48 3.46 17.81
CA SER A 55 -6.26 3.77 17.05
C SER A 55 -6.46 4.98 16.14
N LEU A 56 -7.59 5.02 15.43
CA LEU A 56 -7.92 6.08 14.49
C LEU A 56 -8.14 7.42 15.22
N GLU A 57 -8.77 7.40 16.38
CA GLU A 57 -8.88 8.56 17.25
C GLU A 57 -7.49 9.12 17.61
N GLU A 58 -6.57 8.25 18.02
CA GLU A 58 -5.20 8.66 18.38
C GLU A 58 -4.42 9.18 17.16
N PHE A 59 -4.57 8.56 15.99
CA PHE A 59 -3.93 9.04 14.77
C PHE A 59 -4.47 10.41 14.37
N ASN A 60 -5.79 10.59 14.43
CA ASN A 60 -6.42 11.88 14.14
C ASN A 60 -5.97 12.97 15.14
N ARG A 61 -5.90 12.65 16.44
CA ARG A 61 -5.45 13.56 17.50
C ARG A 61 -4.01 14.02 17.32
N THR A 62 -3.13 13.13 16.87
CA THR A 62 -1.68 13.38 16.76
C THR A 62 -1.23 13.82 15.37
N GLY A 63 -2.12 13.76 14.38
CA GLY A 63 -1.80 13.96 12.96
C GLY A 63 -0.98 12.81 12.37
N ALA A 64 -1.03 11.61 12.96
CA ALA A 64 -0.40 10.43 12.39
C ALA A 64 -1.22 9.89 11.20
N SER A 65 -0.56 9.13 10.32
CA SER A 65 -1.21 8.51 9.16
C SER A 65 -1.67 7.09 9.48
N PHE A 66 -2.72 6.65 8.80
CA PHE A 66 -3.03 5.23 8.69
C PHE A 66 -2.02 4.57 7.74
N VAL A 67 -1.19 3.65 8.26
CA VAL A 67 -0.19 2.94 7.45
C VAL A 67 -0.76 1.61 6.98
N LEU A 68 -0.88 1.45 5.67
CA LEU A 68 -1.41 0.27 5.00
C LEU A 68 -0.28 -0.54 4.37
N CYS A 69 -0.14 -1.79 4.78
CA CYS A 69 0.66 -2.80 4.07
C CYS A 69 -0.28 -3.58 3.15
N MET A 70 -0.07 -3.48 1.84
CA MET A 70 -0.96 -4.05 0.84
C MET A 70 -0.19 -4.81 -0.23
N PHE A 71 -0.70 -6.02 -0.54
CA PHE A 71 -0.08 -6.93 -1.48
C PHE A 71 -1.13 -7.41 -2.50
N PRO A 72 -1.26 -6.72 -3.65
CA PRO A 72 -2.26 -7.01 -4.68
C PRO A 72 -2.37 -8.47 -5.10
N ILE A 73 -1.24 -9.17 -5.21
CA ILE A 73 -1.19 -10.58 -5.61
C ILE A 73 -1.99 -11.51 -4.67
N TYR A 74 -1.96 -11.26 -3.35
CA TYR A 74 -2.77 -12.02 -2.38
C TYR A 74 -4.22 -11.56 -2.37
N PHE A 75 -4.45 -10.26 -2.51
CA PHE A 75 -5.81 -9.73 -2.45
C PHE A 75 -6.67 -10.28 -3.60
N ILE A 76 -6.15 -10.33 -4.82
CA ILE A 76 -6.85 -10.93 -5.97
C ILE A 76 -7.18 -12.40 -5.71
N LYS A 77 -6.17 -13.18 -5.33
CA LYS A 77 -6.27 -14.63 -5.25
C LYS A 77 -7.03 -15.11 -4.02
N ASP A 78 -6.66 -14.60 -2.85
CA ASP A 78 -7.07 -15.16 -1.56
C ASP A 78 -8.26 -14.40 -0.95
N VAL A 79 -8.49 -13.15 -1.35
CA VAL A 79 -9.60 -12.33 -0.85
C VAL A 79 -10.73 -12.23 -1.88
N MET A 80 -10.45 -11.75 -3.09
CA MET A 80 -11.48 -11.58 -4.13
C MET A 80 -11.88 -12.90 -4.81
N ASN A 81 -11.06 -13.95 -4.69
CA ASN A 81 -11.19 -15.19 -5.44
C ASN A 81 -11.34 -14.93 -6.95
N TYR A 82 -10.70 -13.87 -7.44
CA TYR A 82 -10.66 -13.53 -8.84
C TYR A 82 -9.61 -14.42 -9.51
N THR A 83 -10.02 -15.14 -10.54
CA THR A 83 -9.11 -16.01 -11.30
C THR A 83 -8.18 -15.22 -12.21
N ASN A 84 -8.46 -13.93 -12.44
CA ASN A 84 -7.72 -13.10 -13.35
C ASN A 84 -6.73 -12.18 -12.63
N ILE A 85 -5.45 -12.55 -12.67
CA ILE A 85 -4.35 -11.76 -12.09
C ILE A 85 -4.14 -10.42 -12.80
N GLU A 86 -4.66 -10.24 -14.02
CA GLU A 86 -4.48 -9.03 -14.81
C GLU A 86 -4.97 -7.76 -14.10
N PHE A 87 -6.03 -7.88 -13.28
CA PHE A 87 -6.55 -6.77 -12.47
C PHE A 87 -5.58 -6.27 -11.39
N ALA A 88 -4.51 -7.03 -11.10
CA ALA A 88 -3.45 -6.58 -10.21
C ALA A 88 -2.46 -5.61 -10.87
N PHE A 89 -2.43 -5.56 -12.21
CA PHE A 89 -1.54 -4.68 -12.97
C PHE A 89 -2.27 -3.43 -13.43
N PHE A 90 -1.55 -2.32 -13.51
CA PHE A 90 -2.11 -1.00 -13.87
C PHE A 90 -2.50 -0.88 -15.35
N ASP A 91 -1.94 -1.71 -16.22
CA ASP A 91 -2.29 -1.79 -17.64
C ASP A 91 -3.47 -2.74 -17.90
N ASN A 92 -3.77 -3.66 -16.97
CA ASN A 92 -4.90 -4.59 -16.96
C ASN A 92 -5.39 -5.04 -18.35
N ASP A 93 -4.73 -6.07 -18.90
CA ASP A 93 -5.03 -6.56 -20.25
C ASP A 93 -6.32 -7.39 -20.34
N SER A 94 -7.05 -7.57 -19.24
CA SER A 94 -8.27 -8.37 -19.22
C SER A 94 -9.56 -7.59 -19.52
N GLY A 95 -9.52 -6.26 -19.39
CA GLY A 95 -10.72 -5.43 -19.43
C GLY A 95 -11.66 -5.62 -18.22
N LEU A 96 -11.23 -6.32 -17.17
CA LEU A 96 -12.00 -6.43 -15.93
C LEU A 96 -12.08 -5.07 -15.25
N GLU A 97 -13.29 -4.62 -14.94
CA GLU A 97 -13.55 -3.39 -14.22
C GLU A 97 -14.49 -3.66 -13.04
N VAL A 98 -14.28 -2.94 -11.94
CA VAL A 98 -15.20 -2.95 -10.79
C VAL A 98 -15.88 -1.59 -10.70
N GLN A 99 -17.20 -1.58 -10.90
CA GLN A 99 -18.01 -0.37 -10.79
C GLN A 99 -18.48 -0.17 -9.34
N ASP A 100 -18.26 1.01 -8.79
CA ASP A 100 -18.72 1.42 -7.46
C ASP A 100 -19.34 2.83 -7.54
N GLY A 101 -20.67 2.89 -7.69
CA GLY A 101 -21.37 4.14 -7.96
C GLY A 101 -20.86 4.82 -9.24
N ASN A 102 -20.25 6.00 -9.10
CA ASN A 102 -19.67 6.78 -10.20
C ASN A 102 -18.16 6.54 -10.40
N VAL A 103 -17.56 5.63 -9.64
CA VAL A 103 -16.14 5.30 -9.74
C VAL A 103 -16.00 3.95 -10.42
N THR A 104 -15.09 3.88 -11.40
CA THR A 104 -14.70 2.64 -12.08
C THR A 104 -13.26 2.32 -11.71
N TYR A 105 -13.04 1.20 -11.05
CA TYR A 105 -11.70 0.70 -10.74
C TYR A 105 -11.24 -0.25 -11.84
N THR A 106 -10.13 0.11 -12.49
CA THR A 106 -9.49 -0.70 -13.54
C THR A 106 -8.29 -1.50 -13.04
N ASN A 107 -7.89 -1.28 -11.78
CA ASN A 107 -6.86 -2.05 -11.10
C ASN A 107 -7.17 -2.17 -9.61
N VAL A 108 -6.63 -3.22 -8.99
CA VAL A 108 -6.90 -3.54 -7.58
C VAL A 108 -6.18 -2.62 -6.60
N VAL A 109 -5.09 -1.96 -7.01
CA VAL A 109 -4.33 -1.07 -6.12
C VAL A 109 -5.20 0.11 -5.70
N GLU A 110 -5.83 0.78 -6.67
CA GLU A 110 -6.77 1.88 -6.38
C GLU A 110 -7.98 1.38 -5.58
N LEU A 111 -8.51 0.20 -5.91
CA LEU A 111 -9.63 -0.42 -5.20
C LEU A 111 -9.29 -0.68 -3.72
N MET A 112 -8.12 -1.22 -3.42
CA MET A 112 -7.68 -1.53 -2.05
C MET A 112 -7.48 -0.25 -1.23
N ILE A 113 -6.85 0.78 -1.81
CA ILE A 113 -6.66 2.09 -1.16
C ILE A 113 -8.02 2.71 -0.83
N ASP A 114 -8.94 2.73 -1.79
CA ASP A 114 -10.26 3.34 -1.59
C ASP A 114 -11.14 2.52 -0.65
N SER A 115 -10.94 1.21 -0.55
CA SER A 115 -11.65 0.36 0.43
C SER A 115 -11.31 0.77 1.87
N VAL A 116 -10.02 0.99 2.15
CA VAL A 116 -9.59 1.51 3.47
C VAL A 116 -10.06 2.95 3.66
N ALA A 117 -9.99 3.79 2.63
CA ALA A 117 -10.48 5.17 2.70
C ALA A 117 -11.98 5.25 3.04
N TRP A 118 -12.79 4.37 2.46
CA TRP A 118 -14.22 4.26 2.78
C TRP A 118 -14.48 3.82 4.22
N ALA A 119 -13.78 2.78 4.69
CA ALA A 119 -13.93 2.32 6.07
C ALA A 119 -13.57 3.41 7.09
N ILE A 120 -12.46 4.13 6.86
CA ILE A 120 -12.04 5.28 7.69
C ILE A 120 -13.06 6.43 7.60
N LYS A 121 -13.60 6.71 6.41
CA LYS A 121 -14.63 7.74 6.22
C LYS A 121 -15.92 7.43 6.99
N LYS A 122 -16.36 6.17 7.00
CA LYS A 122 -17.56 5.72 7.72
C LYS A 122 -17.47 5.91 9.24
N VAL A 123 -16.25 5.95 9.77
CA VAL A 123 -15.98 6.21 11.19
C VAL A 123 -15.53 7.64 11.46
N GLU A 124 -15.95 8.57 10.58
CA GLU A 124 -15.86 10.02 10.76
C GLU A 124 -14.45 10.64 10.73
N TYR A 125 -13.47 9.94 10.13
CA TYR A 125 -12.12 10.49 9.89
C TYR A 125 -11.79 10.68 8.40
N PRO A 126 -12.63 11.35 7.59
CA PRO A 126 -12.49 11.41 6.14
C PRO A 126 -11.17 12.00 5.63
N ASN A 127 -10.51 12.83 6.44
CA ASN A 127 -9.27 13.54 6.11
C ASN A 127 -8.00 12.83 6.60
N MET A 128 -8.13 11.68 7.26
CA MET A 128 -6.95 10.95 7.74
C MET A 128 -6.08 10.52 6.57
N LYS A 129 -4.81 10.92 6.63
CA LYS A 129 -3.81 10.57 5.63
C LYS A 129 -3.57 9.07 5.63
N ILE A 130 -3.55 8.48 4.43
CA ILE A 130 -3.17 7.08 4.21
C ILE A 130 -1.76 7.06 3.61
N VAL A 131 -0.90 6.23 4.18
CA VAL A 131 0.45 5.95 3.67
C VAL A 131 0.52 4.48 3.34
N ILE A 132 1.11 4.12 2.20
CA ILE A 132 1.34 2.73 1.84
C ILE A 132 2.69 2.32 2.40
N GLY A 133 2.69 1.61 3.53
CA GLY A 133 3.91 1.23 4.25
C GLY A 133 4.66 0.08 3.60
N GLU A 134 3.94 -0.81 2.90
CA GLU A 134 4.55 -1.90 2.14
C GLU A 134 3.67 -2.21 0.92
N ILE A 135 4.29 -2.27 -0.25
CA ILE A 135 3.69 -2.76 -1.48
C ILE A 135 4.78 -3.31 -2.40
N GLY A 136 4.51 -4.41 -3.09
CA GLY A 136 5.49 -5.03 -3.97
C GLY A 136 4.91 -6.23 -4.71
N TRP A 137 5.80 -6.97 -5.37
CA TRP A 137 5.46 -8.19 -6.09
C TRP A 137 6.59 -9.22 -5.98
N PRO A 138 6.30 -10.46 -5.54
CA PRO A 138 7.33 -11.47 -5.39
C PRO A 138 7.79 -12.00 -6.75
N THR A 139 9.06 -12.35 -6.84
CA THR A 139 9.71 -12.85 -8.06
C THR A 139 9.74 -14.37 -8.15
N ASP A 140 9.38 -15.10 -7.09
CA ASP A 140 9.28 -16.56 -7.07
C ASP A 140 8.41 -17.04 -5.89
N GLY A 141 8.13 -18.35 -5.83
CA GLY A 141 7.56 -19.03 -4.67
C GLY A 141 6.05 -18.86 -4.47
N TYR A 142 5.34 -18.25 -5.44
CA TYR A 142 3.88 -18.13 -5.48
C TYR A 142 3.34 -18.20 -6.92
N LEU A 143 2.06 -18.50 -7.08
CA LEU A 143 1.42 -18.43 -8.40
C LEU A 143 1.48 -16.99 -8.93
N HIS A 144 1.94 -16.82 -10.18
CA HIS A 144 2.21 -15.51 -10.82
C HIS A 144 3.35 -14.67 -10.21
N ALA A 145 4.10 -15.22 -9.24
CA ALA A 145 5.38 -14.67 -8.83
C ALA A 145 6.45 -15.04 -9.86
N ASN A 146 6.96 -14.03 -10.57
CA ASN A 146 8.07 -14.16 -11.52
C ASN A 146 8.64 -12.78 -11.81
N ILE A 147 9.88 -12.73 -12.29
CA ILE A 147 10.60 -11.49 -12.63
C ILE A 147 9.80 -10.61 -13.60
N LYS A 148 9.18 -11.19 -14.63
CA LYS A 148 8.42 -10.43 -15.64
C LYS A 148 7.23 -9.69 -15.02
N ASN A 149 6.47 -10.35 -14.16
CA ASN A 149 5.33 -9.76 -13.47
C ASN A 149 5.77 -8.75 -12.41
N ALA A 150 6.86 -9.02 -11.70
CA ALA A 150 7.43 -8.05 -10.76
C ALA A 150 7.86 -6.76 -11.47
N GLU A 151 8.54 -6.86 -12.61
CA GLU A 151 8.90 -5.70 -13.44
C GLU A 151 7.66 -4.94 -13.92
N ARG A 152 6.65 -5.65 -14.46
CA ARG A 152 5.40 -5.06 -14.95
C ARG A 152 4.66 -4.30 -13.84
N PHE A 153 4.52 -4.93 -12.67
CA PHE A 153 3.84 -4.33 -11.52
C PHE A 153 4.55 -3.05 -11.06
N HIS A 154 5.87 -3.11 -10.82
CA HIS A 154 6.62 -1.95 -10.36
C HIS A 154 6.65 -0.82 -11.40
N LYS A 155 6.71 -1.15 -12.70
CA LYS A 155 6.61 -0.15 -13.77
C LYS A 155 5.26 0.58 -13.76
N GLY A 156 4.16 -0.14 -13.52
CA GLY A 156 2.83 0.46 -13.36
C GLY A 156 2.74 1.31 -12.08
N LEU A 157 3.23 0.78 -10.95
CA LEU A 157 3.21 1.46 -9.66
C LEU A 157 4.00 2.78 -9.70
N LEU A 158 5.19 2.77 -10.30
CA LEU A 158 6.01 3.98 -10.43
C LEU A 158 5.34 5.04 -11.32
N LYS A 159 4.62 4.64 -12.36
CA LYS A 159 3.79 5.57 -13.15
C LYS A 159 2.63 6.13 -12.34
N PHE A 160 1.96 5.29 -11.54
CA PHE A 160 0.90 5.74 -10.64
C PHE A 160 1.43 6.80 -9.65
N ILE A 161 2.58 6.53 -9.00
CA ILE A 161 3.24 7.48 -8.09
C ILE A 161 3.60 8.77 -8.82
N ALA A 162 4.24 8.67 -9.99
CA ALA A 162 4.68 9.82 -10.76
C ALA A 162 3.52 10.68 -11.32
N SER A 163 2.33 10.09 -11.47
CA SER A 163 1.14 10.84 -11.92
C SER A 163 0.63 11.84 -10.89
N GLU A 164 0.95 11.64 -9.61
CA GLU A 164 0.47 12.44 -8.47
C GLU A 164 -1.06 12.55 -8.35
N LYS A 165 -1.81 11.76 -9.13
CA LYS A 165 -3.28 11.79 -9.17
C LYS A 165 -3.91 11.20 -7.92
N GLY A 166 -3.28 10.18 -7.33
CA GLY A 166 -3.89 9.38 -6.28
C GLY A 166 -5.07 8.57 -6.79
N THR A 167 -6.06 8.35 -5.93
CA THR A 167 -7.29 7.60 -6.23
C THR A 167 -8.52 8.50 -6.21
N SER A 168 -9.68 7.94 -6.52
CA SER A 168 -10.94 8.69 -6.50
C SER A 168 -11.31 9.23 -5.11
N LEU A 169 -11.11 8.44 -4.03
CA LEU A 169 -11.36 8.92 -2.65
C LEU A 169 -10.15 9.60 -1.99
N ARG A 170 -8.95 9.42 -2.54
CA ARG A 170 -7.71 10.05 -2.06
C ARG A 170 -7.01 10.75 -3.23
N PRO A 171 -7.58 11.84 -3.75
CA PRO A 171 -6.95 12.61 -4.81
C PRO A 171 -5.66 13.27 -4.32
N GLY A 172 -4.65 13.30 -5.17
CA GLY A 172 -3.33 13.86 -4.90
C GLY A 172 -2.27 12.79 -4.59
N PRO A 173 -1.02 13.23 -4.34
CA PRO A 173 0.09 12.30 -4.12
C PRO A 173 -0.10 11.45 -2.87
N ILE A 174 0.23 10.16 -2.98
CA ILE A 174 0.24 9.19 -1.87
C ILE A 174 1.69 8.82 -1.58
N ASP A 175 2.08 8.79 -0.31
CA ASP A 175 3.40 8.30 0.10
C ASP A 175 3.40 6.77 0.09
N ILE A 176 4.34 6.18 -0.65
CA ILE A 176 4.42 4.74 -0.89
C ILE A 176 5.85 4.23 -0.64
N TYR A 177 5.95 3.13 0.10
CA TYR A 177 7.20 2.44 0.41
C TYR A 177 7.18 1.05 -0.23
N LEU A 178 8.22 0.75 -1.00
CA LEU A 178 8.31 -0.51 -1.75
C LEU A 178 8.84 -1.62 -0.85
N HIS A 179 8.19 -2.78 -0.92
CA HIS A 179 8.61 -4.00 -0.25
C HIS A 179 9.14 -5.01 -1.28
N SER A 180 10.41 -5.39 -1.27
CA SER A 180 11.50 -4.90 -0.41
C SER A 180 12.75 -4.61 -1.23
N LEU A 181 13.77 -4.02 -0.60
CA LEU A 181 15.01 -3.71 -1.30
C LEU A 181 15.70 -4.98 -1.83
N SER A 182 15.82 -6.03 -1.00
CA SER A 182 16.52 -7.27 -1.33
C SER A 182 15.76 -8.51 -0.87
N ASP A 183 16.03 -9.66 -1.50
CA ASP A 183 15.52 -10.94 -1.05
C ASP A 183 15.99 -11.28 0.38
N GLU A 184 15.06 -11.63 1.26
CA GLU A 184 15.34 -11.92 2.67
C GLU A 184 15.40 -13.44 2.92
N ASN A 185 16.55 -14.06 2.66
CA ASN A 185 16.72 -15.52 2.72
C ASN A 185 16.50 -16.16 4.10
N LYS A 186 16.53 -15.37 5.17
CA LYS A 186 16.22 -15.82 6.55
C LYS A 186 14.75 -15.65 6.93
N PHE A 187 13.93 -15.05 6.07
CA PHE A 187 12.51 -14.91 6.34
C PHE A 187 11.88 -16.30 6.49
N GLY A 188 11.06 -16.48 7.52
CA GLY A 188 10.41 -17.76 7.79
C GLY A 188 9.51 -18.14 6.61
N HIS A 189 9.44 -19.40 6.22
CA HIS A 189 8.61 -19.84 5.07
C HIS A 189 7.22 -20.33 5.50
N LYS A 190 6.74 -19.93 6.69
CA LYS A 190 5.52 -20.50 7.27
C LYS A 190 4.28 -20.23 6.41
N SER A 191 4.25 -19.09 5.72
CA SER A 191 3.14 -18.72 4.84
C SER A 191 3.41 -19.02 3.36
N GLY A 192 4.63 -19.45 3.01
CA GLY A 192 5.00 -19.84 1.65
C GLY A 192 6.46 -19.52 1.32
N ALA A 193 6.99 -20.16 0.26
CA ALA A 193 8.35 -19.92 -0.21
C ALA A 193 8.57 -18.48 -0.71
N PHE A 194 7.52 -17.86 -1.26
CA PHE A 194 7.56 -16.49 -1.79
C PHE A 194 8.03 -15.43 -0.80
N GLN A 195 7.91 -15.68 0.51
CA GLN A 195 8.25 -14.69 1.53
C GLN A 195 9.72 -14.25 1.45
N ARG A 196 10.58 -15.02 0.76
CA ARG A 196 12.01 -14.72 0.57
C ARG A 196 12.33 -14.02 -0.75
N HIS A 197 11.33 -13.72 -1.58
CA HIS A 197 11.55 -13.38 -3.00
C HIS A 197 10.96 -12.02 -3.40
N TRP A 198 10.83 -11.08 -2.47
CA TRP A 198 10.26 -9.73 -2.69
C TRP A 198 11.28 -8.67 -3.11
N GLY A 199 12.57 -9.00 -3.06
CA GLY A 199 13.63 -8.06 -3.37
C GLY A 199 13.52 -7.53 -4.78
N ILE A 200 13.75 -6.23 -4.92
CA ILE A 200 14.01 -5.59 -6.21
C ILE A 200 15.45 -5.90 -6.65
N TYR A 201 16.35 -6.06 -5.69
CA TYR A 201 17.77 -6.36 -5.90
C TYR A 201 18.13 -7.77 -5.39
N GLU A 202 19.13 -8.35 -6.03
CA GLU A 202 19.86 -9.51 -5.52
C GLU A 202 20.70 -9.12 -4.30
N ALA A 203 21.21 -10.12 -3.57
CA ALA A 203 22.06 -9.91 -2.40
C ALA A 203 23.39 -9.19 -2.72
N ASP A 204 23.83 -9.21 -3.98
CA ASP A 204 25.02 -8.50 -4.46
C ASP A 204 24.75 -7.05 -4.90
N GLY A 205 23.49 -6.59 -4.79
CA GLY A 205 23.06 -5.25 -5.18
C GLY A 205 22.75 -5.07 -6.67
N ASN A 206 22.82 -6.14 -7.48
CA ASN A 206 22.37 -6.09 -8.87
C ASN A 206 20.83 -6.12 -8.93
N PRO A 207 20.18 -5.32 -9.78
CA PRO A 207 18.73 -5.33 -9.90
C PRO A 207 18.25 -6.64 -10.57
N LYS A 208 17.19 -7.24 -10.03
CA LYS A 208 16.59 -8.48 -10.57
C LYS A 208 15.83 -8.25 -11.87
N TYR A 209 15.42 -7.01 -12.11
CA TYR A 209 14.75 -6.53 -13.30
C TYR A 209 14.97 -5.03 -13.48
N LYS A 210 14.65 -4.49 -14.66
CA LYS A 210 14.82 -3.06 -14.93
C LYS A 210 13.82 -2.26 -14.10
N ILE A 211 14.33 -1.30 -13.34
CA ILE A 211 13.51 -0.39 -12.54
C ILE A 211 14.10 1.03 -12.63
N ASP A 212 13.23 2.04 -12.72
CA ASP A 212 13.60 3.44 -12.81
C ASP A 212 12.94 4.24 -11.69
N PHE A 213 13.71 4.49 -10.63
CA PHE A 213 13.26 5.27 -9.48
C PHE A 213 13.30 6.78 -9.69
N SER A 214 13.68 7.28 -10.88
CA SER A 214 13.71 8.72 -11.15
C SER A 214 12.32 9.35 -11.12
N LEU A 215 11.25 8.53 -11.18
CA LEU A 215 9.86 8.95 -11.29
C LEU A 215 9.62 9.94 -12.43
N GLN A 216 10.51 9.98 -13.43
CA GLN A 216 10.31 10.79 -14.62
C GLN A 216 9.37 10.03 -15.54
N VAL A 217 8.13 10.49 -15.62
CA VAL A 217 7.30 10.16 -16.78
C VAL A 217 8.03 10.77 -17.97
N ARG A 218 8.63 9.94 -18.85
CA ARG A 218 9.13 10.42 -20.14
C ARG A 218 7.94 10.87 -20.98
N VAL A 219 7.47 12.09 -20.72
CA VAL A 219 6.60 12.81 -21.64
C VAL A 219 7.52 13.27 -22.76
N SER A 220 7.37 12.70 -23.94
CA SER A 220 7.95 13.28 -25.15
C SER A 220 7.40 14.71 -25.29
N ASN A 221 8.28 15.69 -25.10
CA ASN A 221 8.04 17.15 -25.10
C ASN A 221 7.48 17.74 -23.80
N ASP A 222 8.33 18.05 -22.80
CA ASP A 222 8.56 19.44 -22.37
C ASP A 222 9.74 19.56 -21.38
N ARG A 223 10.47 20.68 -21.44
CA ARG A 223 11.71 20.93 -20.69
C ARG A 223 11.47 21.52 -19.29
N THR A 224 10.82 20.75 -18.41
CA THR A 224 10.74 21.16 -16.99
C THR A 224 10.98 19.99 -16.05
N ALA A 225 12.25 19.60 -15.96
CA ALA A 225 12.75 18.64 -14.98
C ALA A 225 13.08 19.36 -13.68
N THR A 226 12.10 19.59 -12.81
CA THR A 226 12.37 20.08 -11.46
C THR A 226 11.45 19.40 -10.43
N CYS A 227 12.09 18.60 -9.55
CA CYS A 227 11.62 18.15 -8.24
C CYS A 227 10.73 16.88 -8.16
N ILE A 228 11.29 15.69 -8.40
CA ILE A 228 10.67 14.40 -7.98
C ILE A 228 11.70 13.49 -7.28
N LEU A 229 12.41 14.01 -6.26
CA LEU A 229 13.34 13.23 -5.42
C LEU A 229 12.93 13.16 -3.93
N ARG A 230 11.65 13.39 -3.59
CA ARG A 230 11.18 13.37 -2.19
C ARG A 230 10.34 12.17 -1.75
N LYS A 231 9.95 11.25 -2.65
CA LYS A 231 8.80 10.35 -2.38
C LYS A 231 9.02 8.84 -2.56
N LEU A 232 10.26 8.39 -2.81
CA LEU A 232 10.60 6.96 -2.72
C LEU A 232 11.57 6.77 -1.56
N ARG A 233 11.13 5.98 -0.59
CA ARG A 233 11.99 5.44 0.46
C ARG A 233 11.82 3.93 0.39
N ALA A 234 12.91 3.21 0.12
CA ALA A 234 12.94 1.78 0.37
C ALA A 234 13.04 1.59 1.89
N LEU A 235 12.23 0.68 2.44
CA LEU A 235 12.40 0.15 3.78
C LEU A 235 13.30 -1.09 3.74
#